data_AF-A0A2G8T2F2-F1
#
_entry.id   AF-A0A2G8T2F2-F1
#
_cell.length_a   1.000
_cell.length_b   1.000
_cell.length_c   1.000
_cell.angle_alpha   90.00
_cell.angle_beta   90.00
_cell.angle_gamma   90.00
#
_symmetry.space_group_name_H-M   'P 1'
#
loop_
_entity.id
_entity.type
_entity.pdbx_description
1 polymer ?
#
loop_
_entity_poly.entity_id
_entity_poly.type
_entity_poly.pdbx_seq_one_letter_code
_entity_poly.pdbx_strand_id
1 'polypeptide(L)'
;MKAINERGAGKRNRDLLQAPSLKPLLGMVKKGLTLQDMFGKIIAGADKGLWEAWMETFGFEIRSVNYAPSGKRNAVLALDLGITSKANALFAKEGVPNWRSLVVEDCAELKIRHATEKTPFAACAVFYLDK
;
A
#
# COMPACT_ATOMS: atom_id res chain seq x y z
N MET A 1 -5.06 10.18 -14.27
CA MET A 1 -5.24 10.61 -12.86
C MET A 1 -6.64 11.14 -12.54
N LYS A 2 -7.32 11.87 -13.44
CA LYS A 2 -8.71 12.33 -13.22
C LYS A 2 -9.65 11.20 -12.75
N ALA A 3 -9.66 10.07 -13.47
CA ALA A 3 -10.45 8.89 -13.12
C ALA A 3 -10.11 8.28 -11.74
N ILE A 4 -8.85 8.36 -11.30
CA ILE A 4 -8.43 7.89 -9.96
C ILE A 4 -8.99 8.81 -8.88
N ASN A 5 -8.92 10.13 -9.10
CA ASN A 5 -9.44 11.12 -8.14
C ASN A 5 -10.97 11.02 -8.02
N GLU A 6 -11.68 10.79 -9.12
CA GLU A 6 -13.14 10.60 -9.14
C GLU A 6 -13.60 9.33 -8.43
N ARG A 7 -12.76 8.27 -8.45
CA ARG A 7 -13.01 7.03 -7.73
C ARG A 7 -12.95 7.23 -6.22
N GLY A 8 -11.98 7.97 -5.69
CA GLY A 8 -11.94 8.41 -4.29
C GLY A 8 -11.68 7.29 -3.26
N ALA A 9 -11.12 7.69 -2.12
CA ALA A 9 -10.72 6.78 -1.04
C ALA A 9 -11.92 6.24 -0.23
N GLY A 10 -11.73 5.07 0.38
CA GLY A 10 -12.63 4.54 1.43
C GLY A 10 -14.01 4.08 0.97
N LYS A 11 -14.19 3.79 -0.32
CA LYS A 11 -15.47 3.33 -0.88
C LYS A 11 -15.73 1.83 -0.66
N ARG A 12 -14.70 1.07 -0.26
CA ARG A 12 -14.75 -0.38 -0.04
C ARG A 12 -14.06 -0.77 1.27
N ASN A 13 -13.35 -1.90 1.29
CA ASN A 13 -12.76 -2.44 2.50
C ASN A 13 -11.40 -1.78 2.75
N ARG A 14 -11.33 -1.01 3.84
CA ARG A 14 -10.13 -0.28 4.26
C ARG A 14 -9.11 -1.14 5.00
N ASP A 15 -9.50 -2.35 5.41
CA ASP A 15 -8.56 -3.32 5.97
C ASP A 15 -7.64 -3.82 4.85
N LEU A 16 -6.38 -3.41 4.91
CA LEU A 16 -5.37 -3.76 3.93
C LEU A 16 -5.22 -5.28 3.78
N LEU A 17 -5.41 -6.07 4.83
CA LEU A 17 -5.28 -7.53 4.77
C LEU A 17 -6.43 -8.21 4.03
N GLN A 18 -7.53 -7.48 3.83
CA GLN A 18 -8.76 -7.99 3.23
C GLN A 18 -9.17 -7.22 1.96
N ALA A 19 -8.47 -6.15 1.62
CA ALA A 19 -8.70 -5.34 0.43
C ALA A 19 -8.56 -6.19 -0.84
N PRO A 20 -9.66 -6.43 -1.60
CA PRO A 20 -9.61 -7.25 -2.80
C PRO A 20 -8.66 -6.70 -3.86
N SER A 21 -8.53 -5.37 -3.95
CA SER A 21 -7.60 -4.72 -4.88
C SER A 21 -6.14 -5.04 -4.60
N LEU A 22 -5.79 -5.46 -3.38
CA LEU A 22 -4.42 -5.75 -2.97
C LEU A 22 -4.06 -7.22 -3.03
N LYS A 23 -5.00 -8.12 -3.38
CA LYS A 23 -4.74 -9.57 -3.48
C LYS A 23 -3.46 -9.93 -4.27
N PRO A 24 -3.21 -9.34 -5.46
CA PRO A 24 -1.95 -9.57 -6.20
C PRO A 24 -0.70 -9.29 -5.36
N LEU A 25 -0.71 -8.20 -4.59
CA LEU A 25 0.42 -7.76 -3.78
C LEU A 25 0.55 -8.59 -2.50
N LEU A 26 -0.57 -8.84 -1.81
CA LEU A 26 -0.61 -9.60 -0.55
C LEU A 26 -0.09 -11.04 -0.72
N GLY A 27 -0.27 -11.63 -1.90
CA GLY A 27 0.24 -12.96 -2.24
C GLY A 27 1.75 -13.03 -2.54
N MET A 28 2.47 -11.90 -2.56
CA MET A 28 3.92 -11.91 -2.82
C MET A 28 4.70 -12.54 -1.66
N VAL A 29 5.66 -13.41 -1.98
CA VAL A 29 6.40 -14.22 -1.01
C VAL A 29 7.85 -13.79 -0.93
N LYS A 30 8.37 -13.61 0.29
CA LYS A 30 9.80 -13.50 0.58
C LYS A 30 10.19 -14.51 1.63
N LYS A 31 11.20 -15.36 1.35
CA LYS A 31 11.73 -16.34 2.31
C LYS A 31 10.63 -17.21 2.97
N GLY A 32 9.64 -17.64 2.17
CA GLY A 32 8.53 -18.48 2.63
C GLY A 32 7.42 -17.75 3.39
N LEU A 33 7.47 -16.43 3.50
CA LEU A 33 6.45 -15.61 4.16
C LEU A 33 5.72 -14.74 3.14
N THR A 34 4.39 -14.69 3.18
CA THR A 34 3.61 -13.79 2.31
C THR A 34 3.68 -12.35 2.82
N LEU A 35 3.44 -11.37 1.95
CA LEU A 35 3.33 -9.98 2.34
C LEU A 35 2.17 -9.77 3.33
N GLN A 36 1.07 -10.52 3.16
CA GLN A 36 -0.04 -10.54 4.12
C GLN A 36 0.41 -10.98 5.53
N ASP A 37 1.17 -12.07 5.62
CA ASP A 37 1.68 -12.56 6.91
C ASP A 37 2.67 -11.57 7.54
N MET A 38 3.50 -10.91 6.72
CA MET A 38 4.40 -9.84 7.20
C MET A 38 3.62 -8.69 7.83
N PHE A 39 2.58 -8.20 7.15
CA PHE A 39 1.71 -7.17 7.70
C PHE A 39 1.02 -7.62 8.98
N GLY A 40 0.56 -8.88 9.04
CA GLY A 40 0.05 -9.47 10.27
C GLY A 40 1.05 -9.44 11.42
N LYS A 41 2.33 -9.75 11.17
CA LYS A 41 3.40 -9.68 12.17
C LYS A 41 3.75 -8.25 12.60
N ILE A 42 3.67 -7.27 11.69
CA ILE A 42 3.85 -5.85 12.01
C ILE A 42 2.72 -5.37 12.93
N ILE A 43 1.46 -5.70 12.60
CA ILE A 43 0.29 -5.38 13.44
C ILE A 43 0.44 -6.03 14.82
N ALA A 44 0.86 -7.30 14.87
CA ALA A 44 1.14 -7.99 16.12
C ALA A 44 2.41 -7.49 16.82
N GLY A 45 3.21 -6.63 16.18
CA GLY A 45 4.58 -6.19 16.49
C GLY A 45 5.54 -7.28 16.94
N ALA A 46 5.39 -8.44 16.32
CA ALA A 46 6.38 -9.51 16.39
C ALA A 46 7.57 -9.24 15.44
N ASP A 47 7.47 -8.21 14.60
CA ASP A 47 8.47 -7.83 13.61
C ASP A 47 8.84 -6.35 13.74
N LYS A 48 10.11 -6.01 13.47
CA LYS A 48 10.68 -4.66 13.60
C LYS A 48 10.96 -3.97 12.26
N GLY A 49 10.62 -4.60 11.12
CA GLY A 49 10.83 -3.99 9.82
C GLY A 49 12.21 -4.29 9.25
N LEU A 50 12.38 -5.51 8.72
CA LEU A 50 13.52 -5.87 7.86
C LEU A 50 13.07 -6.08 6.41
N TRP A 51 11.91 -5.53 6.04
CA TRP A 51 11.17 -5.87 4.82
C TRP A 51 10.96 -4.68 3.91
N GLU A 52 11.24 -3.46 4.38
CA GLU A 52 11.05 -2.17 3.72
C GLU A 52 11.70 -2.18 2.34
N ALA A 53 13.01 -2.48 2.26
CA ALA A 53 13.74 -2.51 1.00
C ALA A 53 13.15 -3.52 -0.01
N TRP A 54 12.52 -4.59 0.47
CA TRP A 54 11.85 -5.55 -0.40
C TRP A 54 10.46 -5.08 -0.81
N MET A 55 9.69 -4.50 0.11
CA MET A 55 8.38 -3.92 -0.16
C MET A 55 8.45 -2.77 -1.17
N GLU A 56 9.54 -1.99 -1.13
CA GLU A 56 9.82 -0.94 -2.11
C GLU A 56 9.93 -1.47 -3.55
N THR A 57 10.22 -2.75 -3.75
CA THR A 57 10.23 -3.36 -5.10
C THR A 57 8.84 -3.47 -5.71
N PHE A 58 7.80 -3.39 -4.88
CA PHE A 58 6.40 -3.37 -5.30
C PHE A 58 5.75 -1.99 -5.15
N GLY A 59 6.54 -0.96 -4.83
CA GLY A 59 6.04 0.40 -4.66
C GLY A 59 5.36 0.66 -3.32
N PHE A 60 5.51 -0.22 -2.33
CA PHE A 60 5.12 0.06 -0.95
C PHE A 60 6.21 0.81 -0.20
N GLU A 61 5.78 1.76 0.62
CA GLU A 61 6.59 2.52 1.56
C GLU A 61 5.96 2.42 2.95
N ILE A 62 6.76 2.14 3.97
CA ILE A 62 6.34 2.28 5.38
C ILE A 62 6.67 3.71 5.81
N ARG A 63 5.65 4.54 6.05
CA ARG A 63 5.83 5.96 6.40
C ARG A 63 6.02 6.20 7.89
N SER A 64 5.38 5.39 8.71
CA SER A 64 5.53 5.45 10.16
C SER A 64 5.12 4.12 10.76
N VAL A 65 5.78 3.71 11.84
CA VAL A 65 5.36 2.58 12.66
C VAL A 65 5.41 2.97 14.12
N ASN A 66 4.32 2.75 14.85
CA ASN A 66 4.29 2.86 16.29
C ASN A 66 4.56 1.49 16.92
N TYR A 67 5.73 1.34 17.52
CA TYR A 67 6.13 0.14 18.26
C TYR A 67 5.91 0.25 19.77
N ALA A 68 5.15 1.25 20.25
CA ALA A 68 4.94 1.48 21.68
C ALA A 68 4.50 0.17 22.39
N PRO A 69 5.21 -0.25 23.45
CA PRO A 69 4.88 -1.49 24.19
C PRO A 69 3.48 -1.48 24.82
N SER A 70 2.95 -0.29 25.13
CA SER A 70 1.68 -0.08 25.82
C SER A 70 0.59 0.56 24.94
N GLY A 71 0.86 0.77 23.64
CA GLY A 71 -0.07 1.41 22.70
C GLY A 71 -0.59 0.47 21.62
N LYS A 72 -1.65 0.89 20.89
CA LYS A 72 -2.04 0.21 19.65
C LYS A 72 -0.87 0.29 18.67
N ARG A 73 -0.33 -0.87 18.29
CA ARG A 73 0.66 -0.96 17.22
C ARG A 73 -0.02 -0.58 15.92
N ASN A 74 0.51 0.44 15.26
CA ASN A 74 -0.01 0.89 13.99
C ASN A 74 1.14 1.16 13.02
N ALA A 75 0.91 0.89 11.74
CA ALA A 75 1.81 1.29 10.68
C ALA A 75 1.03 2.01 9.59
N VAL A 76 1.64 3.05 9.04
CA VAL A 76 1.09 3.78 7.90
C VAL A 76 1.85 3.33 6.67
N LEU A 77 1.13 2.68 5.76
CA LEU A 77 1.66 2.23 4.48
C LEU A 77 1.21 3.17 3.38
N ALA A 78 2.09 3.41 2.41
CA ALA A 78 1.75 4.09 1.18
C ALA A 78 2.10 3.20 -0.01
N LEU A 79 1.15 3.02 -0.93
CA LEU A 79 1.37 2.37 -2.22
C LEU A 79 1.46 3.43 -3.31
N ASP A 80 2.57 3.46 -4.03
CA ASP A 80 2.77 4.35 -5.17
C ASP A 80 1.77 4.04 -6.29
N LEU A 81 1.00 5.04 -6.68
CA LEU A 81 0.02 5.02 -7.78
C LEU A 81 0.54 5.79 -9.00
N GLY A 82 1.77 6.31 -8.97
CA GLY A 82 2.41 7.01 -10.07
C GLY A 82 2.43 6.18 -11.35
N ILE A 83 2.57 6.84 -12.49
CA ILE A 83 2.63 6.18 -13.81
C ILE A 83 3.77 5.16 -13.86
N THR A 84 4.89 5.48 -13.23
CA THR A 84 6.09 4.65 -13.12
C THR A 84 6.09 3.67 -11.94
N SER A 85 4.93 3.47 -11.29
CA SER A 85 4.82 2.58 -10.12
C SER A 85 5.35 1.19 -10.41
N LYS A 86 6.19 0.70 -9.50
CA LYS A 86 6.79 -0.64 -9.58
C LYS A 86 5.74 -1.76 -9.47
N ALA A 87 4.55 -1.47 -8.94
CA ALA A 87 3.43 -2.41 -8.88
C ALA A 87 2.83 -2.73 -10.27
N ASN A 88 3.11 -1.92 -11.30
CA ASN A 88 2.54 -2.08 -12.64
C ASN A 88 2.72 -3.48 -13.21
N ALA A 89 3.94 -4.01 -13.19
CA ALA A 89 4.25 -5.29 -13.81
C ALA A 89 3.49 -6.44 -13.14
N LEU A 90 3.34 -6.38 -11.81
CA LEU A 90 2.59 -7.36 -11.05
C LEU A 90 1.10 -7.35 -11.41
N PHE A 91 0.46 -6.18 -11.35
CA PHE A 91 -0.97 -6.09 -11.67
C PHE A 91 -1.27 -6.39 -13.14
N ALA A 92 -0.36 -6.06 -14.06
CA ALA A 92 -0.48 -6.43 -15.47
C ALA A 92 -0.43 -7.96 -15.64
N LYS A 93 0.50 -8.65 -14.96
CA LYS A 93 0.61 -10.11 -14.97
C LYS A 93 -0.65 -10.78 -14.43
N GLU A 94 -1.25 -10.24 -13.38
CA GLU A 94 -2.48 -10.75 -12.76
C GLU A 94 -3.76 -10.31 -13.50
N GLY A 95 -3.64 -9.65 -14.66
CA GLY A 95 -4.79 -9.29 -15.50
C GLY A 95 -5.67 -8.16 -14.95
N VAL A 96 -5.11 -7.24 -14.14
CA VAL A 96 -5.84 -6.13 -13.50
C VAL A 96 -5.38 -4.77 -14.08
N PRO A 97 -5.83 -4.38 -15.29
CA PRO A 97 -5.32 -3.19 -15.99
C PRO A 97 -5.68 -1.86 -15.30
N ASN A 98 -6.80 -1.80 -14.58
CA ASN A 98 -7.30 -0.60 -13.90
C ASN A 98 -6.97 -0.57 -12.39
N TRP A 99 -5.97 -1.34 -11.95
CA TRP A 99 -5.68 -1.60 -10.54
C TRP A 99 -5.59 -0.35 -9.66
N ARG A 100 -5.01 0.76 -10.14
CA ARG A 100 -4.90 2.01 -9.37
C ARG A 100 -6.25 2.54 -8.91
N SER A 101 -7.26 2.44 -9.76
CA SER A 101 -8.61 2.89 -9.42
C SER A 101 -9.24 1.99 -8.36
N LEU A 102 -8.99 0.68 -8.44
CA LEU A 102 -9.48 -0.29 -7.46
C LEU A 102 -8.80 -0.11 -6.10
N VAL A 103 -7.46 0.06 -6.11
CA VAL A 103 -6.66 0.32 -4.91
C VAL A 103 -7.10 1.59 -4.20
N VAL A 104 -7.46 2.62 -4.95
CA VAL A 104 -7.97 3.87 -4.37
C VAL A 104 -9.30 3.65 -3.68
N GLU A 105 -10.21 2.85 -4.23
CA GLU A 105 -11.48 2.55 -3.57
C GLU A 105 -11.30 1.80 -2.24
N ASP A 106 -10.26 0.97 -2.12
CA ASP A 106 -9.92 0.20 -0.92
C ASP A 106 -8.97 0.95 0.04
N CYS A 107 -8.40 2.10 -0.33
CA CYS A 107 -7.45 2.82 0.53
C CYS A 107 -8.13 3.72 1.55
N ALA A 108 -7.43 4.03 2.64
CA ALA A 108 -7.94 4.93 3.67
C ALA A 108 -7.87 6.40 3.23
N GLU A 109 -6.79 6.78 2.55
CA GLU A 109 -6.61 8.14 2.03
C GLU A 109 -5.88 8.10 0.68
N LEU A 110 -6.27 8.98 -0.25
CA LEU A 110 -5.55 9.22 -1.50
C LEU A 110 -4.76 10.53 -1.37
N LYS A 111 -3.43 10.45 -1.40
CA LYS A 111 -2.58 11.65 -1.41
C LYS A 111 -2.06 11.91 -2.81
N ILE A 112 -2.40 13.08 -3.36
CA ILE A 112 -1.91 13.56 -4.65
C ILE A 112 -1.03 14.79 -4.40
N ARG A 113 0.18 14.76 -4.92
CA ARG A 113 1.10 15.89 -5.00
C ARG A 113 1.22 16.30 -6.46
N HIS A 114 0.76 17.51 -6.76
CA HIS A 114 0.94 18.09 -8.08
C HIS A 114 2.41 18.42 -8.33
N ALA A 115 2.83 18.32 -9.60
CA ALA A 115 4.18 18.70 -9.97
C ALA A 115 4.39 20.21 -9.76
N THR A 116 5.59 20.57 -9.32
CA THR A 116 6.09 21.94 -9.30
C THR A 116 7.43 21.97 -10.04
N GLU A 117 8.03 23.15 -10.19
CA GLU A 117 9.39 23.28 -10.76
C GLU A 117 10.44 22.43 -10.02
N LYS A 118 10.21 22.14 -8.72
CA LYS A 118 11.18 21.45 -7.86
C LYS A 118 10.81 20.01 -7.53
N THR A 119 9.56 19.61 -7.75
CA THR A 119 9.08 18.29 -7.33
C THR A 119 8.22 17.64 -8.41
N PRO A 120 8.49 16.39 -8.80
CA PRO A 120 7.64 15.69 -9.75
C PRO A 120 6.26 15.39 -9.15
N PHE A 121 5.31 15.10 -10.03
CA PHE A 121 4.00 14.59 -9.64
C PHE A 121 4.15 13.27 -8.86
N ALA A 122 3.40 13.11 -7.77
CA ALA A 122 3.34 11.86 -7.02
C ALA A 122 1.89 11.58 -6.58
N ALA A 123 1.48 10.33 -6.61
CA ALA A 123 0.19 9.91 -6.09
C ALA A 123 0.36 8.61 -5.31
N CYS A 124 -0.24 8.51 -4.14
CA CYS A 124 -0.18 7.30 -3.33
C CYS A 124 -1.50 7.01 -2.61
N ALA A 125 -1.82 5.73 -2.52
CA ALA A 125 -2.88 5.21 -1.66
C ALA A 125 -2.30 4.92 -0.28
N VAL A 126 -2.88 5.50 0.75
CA VAL A 126 -2.48 5.32 2.14
C VAL A 126 -3.37 4.28 2.79
N PHE A 127 -2.75 3.37 3.53
CA PHE A 127 -3.40 2.34 4.31
C PHE A 127 -2.90 2.39 5.75
N TYR A 128 -3.82 2.19 6.69
CA TYR A 128 -3.48 2.03 8.10
C TYR A 128 -3.50 0.54 8.44
N LEU A 129 -2.39 0.07 9.02
CA LEU A 129 -2.28 -1.24 9.64
C LEU A 129 -2.66 -1.07 11.11
N ASP A 130 -3.92 -0.73 11.38
CA ASP A 130 -4.51 -0.69 12.70
C ASP A 130 -5.86 -1.42 12.75
N LYS A 131 -6.17 -1.97 13.93
CA LYS A 131 -7.52 -2.37 14.32
C LYS A 131 -7.90 -1.55 15.55
#